data_AF-A0A2N1PXK1-F1
#
_entry.id   AF-A0A2N1PXK1-F1
#
_cell.length_a   1.000
_cell.length_b   1.000
_cell.length_c   1.000
_cell.angle_alpha   90.00
_cell.angle_beta   90.00
_cell.angle_gamma   90.00
#
_symmetry.space_group_name_H-M   'P 1'
#
loop_
_entity.id
_entity.type
_entity.pdbx_description
1 polymer ?
#
loop_
_entity_poly.entity_id
_entity_poly.type
_entity_poly.pdbx_seq_one_letter_code
_entity_poly.pdbx_strand_id
1 'polypeptide(L)'
;DSLAPKGKSSVIISTLFDYDLAMWLSEQKLYNVFKKKLSEAIIHILDQTLLKGWKDKIMNVIEATPLTIKSRLNNTGGAITGWSFKGDIPVESKLFKIAKSIYTPFPYIYQSSQWSFSPSGFPTSIVTAKIASNKIDKLKIKAK
;
A
#
# COMPACT_ATOMS: atom_id res chain seq x y z
N ASP A 1 -24.27 2.43 -4.52
CA ASP A 1 -23.23 3.44 -4.84
C ASP A 1 -22.44 3.03 -6.06
N SER A 2 -22.31 3.91 -7.05
CA SER A 2 -21.52 3.65 -8.25
C SER A 2 -20.12 4.25 -8.13
N LEU A 3 -19.10 3.52 -8.57
CA LEU A 3 -17.68 3.94 -8.55
C LEU A 3 -17.36 5.04 -9.58
N ALA A 4 -18.34 5.41 -10.42
CA ALA A 4 -18.29 6.47 -11.41
C ALA A 4 -19.72 6.96 -11.73
N PRO A 5 -19.88 8.18 -12.28
CA PRO A 5 -21.17 8.66 -12.81
C PRO A 5 -21.73 7.74 -13.93
N LYS A 6 -23.03 7.83 -14.21
CA LYS A 6 -23.68 7.05 -15.28
C LYS A 6 -22.98 7.29 -16.63
N GLY A 7 -22.61 6.20 -17.31
CA GLY A 7 -21.90 6.25 -18.60
C GLY A 7 -20.43 6.67 -18.51
N LYS A 8 -19.85 6.68 -17.30
CA LYS A 8 -18.44 6.98 -17.03
C LYS A 8 -17.77 5.80 -16.33
N SER A 9 -16.45 5.79 -16.35
CA SER A 9 -15.62 4.79 -15.66
C SER A 9 -14.47 5.47 -14.92
N SER A 10 -14.03 4.86 -13.83
CA SER A 10 -12.82 5.24 -13.10
C SER A 10 -11.68 4.32 -13.54
N VAL A 11 -10.52 4.88 -13.88
CA VAL A 11 -9.34 4.13 -14.29
C VAL A 11 -8.24 4.35 -13.26
N ILE A 12 -7.66 3.25 -12.77
CA ILE A 12 -6.52 3.29 -11.85
C ILE A 12 -5.30 2.81 -12.62
N ILE A 13 -4.26 3.65 -12.66
CA ILE A 13 -2.97 3.31 -13.24
C ILE A 13 -1.98 3.25 -12.09
N SER A 14 -1.36 2.09 -11.90
CA SER A 14 -0.39 1.85 -10.84
C SER A 14 0.95 1.50 -11.46
N THR A 15 2.00 2.18 -11.01
CA THR A 15 3.39 1.91 -11.39
C THR A 15 4.21 1.68 -10.13
N LEU A 16 5.27 0.89 -10.24
CA LEU A 16 6.29 0.84 -9.18
C LEU A 16 7.12 2.13 -9.26
N PHE A 17 7.33 2.78 -8.12
CA PHE A 17 8.07 4.03 -8.05
C PHE A 17 8.96 4.06 -6.81
N ASP A 18 10.17 4.57 -6.97
CA ASP A 18 11.17 4.62 -5.91
C ASP A 18 10.90 5.78 -4.93
N TYR A 19 10.96 5.47 -3.63
CA TYR A 19 10.68 6.45 -2.59
C TYR A 19 11.78 7.52 -2.47
N ASP A 20 13.05 7.12 -2.62
CA ASP A 20 14.18 8.03 -2.47
C ASP A 20 14.22 9.03 -3.65
N LEU A 21 13.88 8.56 -4.86
CA LEU A 21 13.67 9.46 -5.99
C LEU A 21 12.53 10.45 -5.74
N ALA A 22 11.41 10.00 -5.17
CA ALA A 22 10.28 10.88 -4.86
C ALA A 22 10.68 11.94 -3.80
N MET A 23 11.42 11.53 -2.77
CA MET A 23 11.97 12.43 -1.76
C MET A 23 12.91 13.46 -2.37
N TRP A 24 13.88 13.02 -3.17
CA TRP A 24 14.84 13.89 -3.84
C TRP A 24 14.13 14.94 -4.71
N LEU A 25 13.14 14.53 -5.51
CA LEU A 25 12.33 15.46 -6.30
C LEU A 25 11.59 16.50 -5.45
N SER A 26 11.15 16.12 -4.25
CA SER A 26 10.52 17.05 -3.30
C SER A 26 11.53 18.05 -2.74
N GLU A 27 12.71 17.61 -2.35
CA GLU A 27 13.79 18.45 -1.85
C GLU A 27 14.27 19.46 -2.91
N GLN A 28 14.33 19.04 -4.18
CA GLN A 28 14.65 19.91 -5.30
C GLN A 28 13.48 20.83 -5.72
N LYS A 29 12.33 20.80 -5.04
CA LYS A 29 11.11 21.54 -5.38
C LYS A 29 10.56 21.22 -6.78
N LEU A 30 10.92 20.06 -7.35
CA LEU A 30 10.49 19.58 -8.67
C LEU A 30 9.28 18.65 -8.59
N TYR A 31 8.87 18.22 -7.40
CA TYR A 31 7.85 17.19 -7.18
C TYR A 31 6.54 17.41 -7.93
N ASN A 32 5.94 18.61 -7.84
CA ASN A 32 4.66 18.88 -8.51
C ASN A 32 4.79 18.90 -10.04
N VAL A 33 5.90 19.45 -10.56
CA VAL A 33 6.16 19.48 -12.00
C VAL A 33 6.39 18.07 -12.52
N PHE A 34 7.18 17.27 -11.80
CA PHE A 34 7.46 15.88 -12.15
C PHE A 34 6.18 15.05 -12.19
N LYS A 35 5.33 15.11 -11.15
CA LYS A 35 4.06 14.36 -11.11
C LYS A 35 3.20 14.66 -12.33
N LYS A 36 2.99 15.96 -12.61
CA LYS A 36 2.22 16.41 -13.77
C LYS A 36 2.80 15.87 -15.07
N LYS A 37 4.12 15.97 -15.26
CA LYS A 37 4.80 15.50 -16.48
C LYS A 37 4.71 13.99 -16.66
N LEU A 38 4.87 13.23 -15.58
CA LEU A 38 4.75 11.77 -15.62
C LEU A 38 3.32 11.35 -15.99
N SER A 39 2.30 11.97 -15.40
CA SER A 39 0.90 11.69 -15.72
C SER A 39 0.54 12.08 -17.15
N GLU A 40 0.99 13.25 -17.62
CA GLU A 40 0.83 13.68 -19.02
C GLU A 40 1.44 12.66 -19.99
N ALA A 41 2.65 12.16 -19.69
CA ALA A 41 3.33 11.17 -20.51
C ALA A 41 2.58 9.82 -20.53
N ILE A 42 2.14 9.31 -19.37
CA ILE A 42 1.35 8.09 -19.27
C ILE A 42 0.04 8.23 -20.06
N ILE A 43 -0.67 9.36 -19.87
CA ILE A 43 -1.93 9.63 -20.57
C ILE A 43 -1.72 9.63 -22.08
N HIS A 44 -0.67 10.32 -22.54
CA HIS A 44 -0.33 10.39 -23.94
C HIS A 44 0.01 9.02 -24.53
N ILE A 45 0.84 8.22 -23.87
CA ILE A 45 1.21 6.88 -24.34
C ILE A 45 -0.03 6.00 -24.46
N LEU A 46 -0.88 5.97 -23.44
CA LEU A 46 -2.12 5.18 -23.48
C LEU A 46 -3.07 5.66 -24.57
N ASP A 47 -3.16 6.97 -24.81
CA ASP A 47 -3.97 7.54 -25.87
C ASP A 47 -3.48 7.13 -27.26
N GLN A 48 -2.16 7.08 -27.47
CA GLN A 48 -1.59 6.68 -28.75
C GLN A 48 -1.64 5.16 -28.99
N THR A 49 -1.80 4.35 -27.92
CA THR A 49 -1.66 2.89 -27.98
C THR A 49 -2.97 2.15 -27.67
N LEU A 50 -3.30 2.01 -26.38
CA LEU A 50 -4.34 1.11 -25.87
C LEU A 50 -5.73 1.76 -25.81
N LEU A 51 -5.80 3.08 -25.63
CA LEU A 51 -7.01 3.83 -25.30
C LEU A 51 -7.18 5.04 -26.22
N LYS A 52 -7.26 4.82 -27.54
CA LYS A 52 -7.35 5.91 -28.53
C LYS A 52 -8.48 6.90 -28.25
N GLY A 53 -8.13 8.19 -28.17
CA GLY A 53 -9.06 9.30 -27.93
C GLY A 53 -9.57 9.39 -26.48
N TRP A 54 -9.00 8.62 -25.54
CA TRP A 54 -9.41 8.69 -24.14
C TRP A 54 -8.93 9.96 -23.45
N LYS A 55 -7.84 10.58 -23.92
CA LYS A 55 -7.28 11.80 -23.32
C LYS A 55 -8.34 12.89 -23.25
N ASP A 56 -9.16 13.03 -24.28
CA ASP A 56 -10.23 14.03 -24.38
C ASP A 56 -11.46 13.68 -23.52
N LYS A 57 -11.51 12.47 -22.95
CA LYS A 57 -12.59 11.99 -22.08
C LYS A 57 -12.25 12.08 -20.60
N ILE A 58 -11.02 12.47 -20.24
CA ILE A 58 -10.58 12.61 -18.86
C ILE A 58 -11.26 13.82 -18.22
N MET A 59 -12.00 13.59 -17.14
CA MET A 59 -12.70 14.64 -16.40
C MET A 59 -11.92 15.12 -15.17
N ASN A 60 -11.24 14.20 -14.48
CA ASN A 60 -10.49 14.45 -13.26
C ASN A 60 -9.29 13.52 -13.19
N VAL A 61 -8.20 14.00 -12.59
CA VAL A 61 -6.97 13.22 -12.36
C VAL A 61 -6.57 13.39 -10.89
N ILE A 62 -6.25 12.28 -10.24
CA ILE A 62 -5.68 12.24 -8.89
C ILE A 62 -4.39 11.45 -8.95
N GLU A 63 -3.36 11.97 -8.30
CA GLU A 63 -2.02 11.40 -8.32
C GLU A 63 -1.53 11.19 -6.89
N ALA A 64 -1.15 9.95 -6.57
CA ALA A 64 -0.50 9.59 -5.33
C ALA A 64 0.89 9.03 -5.63
N THR A 65 1.86 9.38 -4.78
CA THR A 65 3.22 8.84 -4.85
C THR A 65 3.56 8.16 -3.52
N PRO A 66 4.73 7.50 -3.38
CA PRO A 66 5.20 7.04 -2.09
C PRO A 66 5.18 8.13 -0.99
N LEU A 67 5.44 9.40 -1.31
CA LEU A 67 5.34 10.50 -0.34
C LEU A 67 3.90 10.73 0.14
N THR A 68 2.91 10.60 -0.76
CA THR A 68 1.49 10.68 -0.40
C THR A 68 1.09 9.55 0.53
N ILE A 69 1.58 8.33 0.27
CA ILE A 69 1.32 7.15 1.11
C ILE A 69 1.94 7.35 2.49
N LYS A 70 3.21 7.76 2.55
CA LYS A 70 3.92 8.07 3.80
C LYS A 70 3.17 9.13 4.62
N SER A 71 2.78 10.24 4.00
CA SER A 71 2.14 11.35 4.74
C SER A 71 0.73 11.02 5.22
N ARG A 72 -0.03 10.21 4.47
CA ARG A 72 -1.42 9.87 4.83
C ARG A 72 -1.55 8.67 5.75
N LEU A 73 -0.71 7.66 5.56
CA LEU A 73 -0.87 6.35 6.20
C LEU A 73 0.26 6.04 7.19
N ASN A 74 1.25 6.92 7.30
CA ASN A 74 2.44 6.72 8.12
C ASN A 74 3.23 5.45 7.76
N ASN A 75 3.14 5.02 6.50
CA ASN A 75 3.95 3.92 6.01
C ASN A 75 5.39 4.40 5.79
N THR A 76 6.34 3.76 6.48
CA THR A 76 7.77 4.02 6.28
C THR A 76 8.13 3.86 4.80
N GLY A 77 8.82 4.86 4.24
CA GLY A 77 9.20 4.85 2.82
C GLY A 77 8.03 4.83 1.84
N GLY A 78 6.79 5.15 2.28
CA GLY A 78 5.62 5.06 1.42
C GLY A 78 5.32 3.64 0.95
N ALA A 79 5.84 2.63 1.65
CA ALA A 79 5.79 1.25 1.21
C ALA A 79 4.34 0.71 1.23
N ILE A 80 3.97 -0.02 0.19
CA ILE A 80 2.68 -0.74 0.13
C ILE A 80 2.79 -2.16 0.69
N THR A 81 4.02 -2.70 0.73
CA THR A 81 4.43 -3.95 1.38
C THR A 81 5.57 -3.60 2.32
N GLY A 82 5.64 -4.16 3.54
CA GLY A 82 6.44 -3.59 4.63
C GLY A 82 7.95 -3.75 4.46
N TRP A 83 8.37 -4.35 3.35
CA TRP A 83 9.72 -4.78 3.04
C TRP A 83 9.92 -4.84 1.51
N SER A 84 11.18 -4.93 1.11
CA SER A 84 11.61 -5.16 -0.27
C SER A 84 11.59 -6.65 -0.61
N PHE A 85 11.32 -6.99 -1.87
CA PHE A 85 11.43 -8.35 -2.40
C PHE A 85 12.83 -8.73 -2.89
N LYS A 86 13.83 -7.85 -2.71
CA LYS A 86 15.22 -8.09 -3.14
C LYS A 86 16.04 -8.94 -2.16
N GLY A 87 15.56 -9.15 -0.93
CA GLY A 87 16.28 -9.87 0.11
C GLY A 87 15.34 -10.72 0.96
N ASP A 88 15.82 -11.10 2.14
CA ASP A 88 15.05 -11.92 3.07
C ASP A 88 13.81 -11.19 3.58
N ILE A 89 12.72 -11.93 3.70
CA ILE A 89 11.46 -11.44 4.25
C ILE A 89 11.64 -11.31 5.78
N PRO A 90 11.47 -10.11 6.37
CA PRO A 90 11.77 -9.86 7.78
C PRO A 90 10.70 -10.35 8.75
N VAL A 91 9.69 -11.06 8.25
CA VAL A 91 8.51 -11.53 8.99
C VAL A 91 8.27 -13.00 8.70
N GLU A 92 7.48 -13.66 9.55
CA GLU A 92 7.06 -15.03 9.28
C GLU A 92 6.35 -15.12 7.93
N SER A 93 6.72 -16.12 7.14
CA SER A 93 6.25 -16.33 5.77
C SER A 93 5.72 -17.74 5.53
N LYS A 94 5.85 -18.62 6.53
CA LYS A 94 5.36 -20.00 6.47
C LYS A 94 3.92 -20.03 6.94
N LEU A 95 2.99 -20.34 6.04
CA LEU A 95 1.55 -20.36 6.32
C LEU A 95 1.18 -21.20 7.56
N PHE A 96 1.79 -22.37 7.72
CA PHE A 96 1.57 -23.25 8.89
C PHE A 96 2.06 -22.65 10.22
N LYS A 97 2.85 -21.56 10.17
CA LYS A 97 3.32 -20.79 11.32
C LYS A 97 2.64 -19.44 11.45
N ILE A 98 1.57 -19.14 10.69
CA ILE A 98 0.90 -17.83 10.74
C ILE A 98 0.46 -17.43 12.16
N ALA A 99 0.09 -18.38 13.02
CA ALA A 99 -0.26 -18.07 14.40
C ALA A 99 0.92 -17.50 15.24
N LYS A 100 2.17 -17.69 14.79
CA LYS A 100 3.35 -17.09 15.41
C LYS A 100 3.62 -15.66 14.95
N SER A 101 3.03 -15.24 13.84
CA SER A 101 3.20 -13.89 13.27
C SER A 101 2.77 -12.76 14.21
N ILE A 102 1.87 -13.04 15.16
CA ILE A 102 1.32 -12.04 16.07
C ILE A 102 2.24 -11.69 17.23
N TYR A 103 3.27 -12.49 17.50
CA TYR A 103 4.14 -12.28 18.66
C TYR A 103 5.16 -11.19 18.37
N THR A 104 5.42 -10.38 19.39
CA THR A 104 6.58 -9.49 19.44
C THR A 104 7.58 -10.03 20.48
N PRO A 105 8.82 -9.53 20.52
CA PRO A 105 9.77 -9.87 21.60
C PRO A 105 9.29 -9.46 23.00
N PHE A 106 8.32 -8.54 23.10
CA PHE A 106 7.83 -8.04 24.36
C PHE A 106 6.62 -8.85 24.85
N PRO A 107 6.61 -9.28 26.12
CA PRO A 107 5.47 -10.01 26.67
C PRO A 107 4.22 -9.13 26.65
N TYR A 108 3.08 -9.73 26.35
CA TYR A 108 1.76 -9.07 26.29
C TYR A 108 1.61 -7.96 25.24
N ILE A 109 2.62 -7.74 24.39
CA ILE A 109 2.54 -6.86 23.22
C ILE A 109 2.43 -7.74 21.96
N TYR A 110 1.35 -7.54 21.21
CA TYR A 110 1.05 -8.29 20.00
C TYR A 110 1.06 -7.37 18.78
N GLN A 111 1.45 -7.94 17.64
CA GLN A 111 1.38 -7.29 16.32
C GLN A 111 0.33 -7.97 15.44
N SER A 112 -0.13 -7.25 14.42
CA SER A 112 -1.08 -7.76 13.42
C SER A 112 -1.03 -6.88 12.16
N SER A 113 -1.95 -7.10 11.23
CA SER A 113 -2.09 -6.36 9.97
C SER A 113 -1.17 -6.88 8.87
N GLN A 114 -1.15 -6.18 7.73
CA GLN A 114 -0.35 -6.49 6.55
C GLN A 114 1.17 -6.52 6.81
N TRP A 115 1.62 -6.05 7.98
CA TRP A 115 3.01 -5.98 8.38
C TRP A 115 3.48 -7.17 9.23
N SER A 116 2.58 -8.01 9.74
CA SER A 116 2.97 -9.08 10.67
C SER A 116 3.32 -10.40 9.98
N PHE A 117 2.91 -10.60 8.72
CA PHE A 117 3.09 -11.86 7.99
C PHE A 117 3.26 -11.61 6.48
N SER A 118 3.97 -12.51 5.80
CA SER A 118 4.12 -12.50 4.34
C SER A 118 3.43 -13.72 3.69
N PRO A 119 2.59 -13.54 2.66
CA PRO A 119 2.36 -12.30 1.91
C PRO A 119 1.58 -11.24 2.69
N SER A 120 1.88 -9.97 2.42
CA SER A 120 1.15 -8.83 2.98
C SER A 120 -0.24 -8.67 2.35
N GLY A 121 -1.00 -7.70 2.84
CA GLY A 121 -2.25 -7.25 2.22
C GLY A 121 -3.49 -7.49 3.09
N PHE A 122 -4.64 -7.12 2.54
CA PHE A 122 -5.90 -7.09 3.26
C PHE A 122 -6.30 -8.42 3.92
N PRO A 123 -6.22 -9.59 3.24
CA PRO A 123 -6.54 -10.87 3.87
C PRO A 123 -5.65 -11.17 5.09
N THR A 124 -4.35 -10.93 4.96
CA THR A 124 -3.38 -11.07 6.05
C THR A 124 -3.73 -10.15 7.21
N SER A 125 -4.18 -8.93 6.93
CA SER A 125 -4.59 -8.00 7.98
C SER A 125 -5.74 -8.53 8.82
N ILE A 126 -6.77 -9.09 8.18
CA ILE A 126 -7.93 -9.66 8.88
C ILE A 126 -7.52 -10.86 9.71
N VAL A 127 -6.80 -11.81 9.10
CA VAL A 127 -6.46 -13.09 9.73
C VAL A 127 -5.57 -12.88 10.96
N THR A 128 -4.50 -12.09 10.81
CA THR A 128 -3.56 -11.82 11.90
C THR A 128 -4.21 -11.04 13.04
N ALA A 129 -5.07 -10.06 12.73
CA ALA A 129 -5.84 -9.32 13.72
C ALA A 129 -6.78 -10.24 14.52
N LYS A 130 -7.47 -11.17 13.85
CA LYS A 130 -8.34 -12.14 14.53
C LYS A 130 -7.56 -13.08 15.44
N ILE A 131 -6.40 -13.56 15.01
CA ILE A 131 -5.52 -14.42 15.81
C ILE A 131 -5.02 -13.66 17.05
N ALA A 132 -4.58 -12.41 16.89
CA ALA A 132 -4.12 -11.55 17.98
C ALA A 132 -5.24 -11.30 19.00
N SER A 133 -6.44 -10.92 18.54
CA SER A 133 -7.62 -10.71 19.40
C SER A 133 -7.97 -11.97 20.19
N ASN A 134 -8.06 -13.13 19.54
CA ASN A 134 -8.36 -14.39 20.23
C ASN A 134 -7.31 -14.74 21.30
N LYS A 135 -6.03 -14.42 21.06
CA LYS A 135 -4.95 -14.62 22.03
C LYS A 135 -5.10 -13.71 23.25
N ILE A 136 -5.39 -12.43 23.02
CA ILE A 136 -5.62 -11.44 24.08
C ILE A 136 -6.82 -11.85 24.95
N ASP A 137 -7.91 -12.30 24.34
CA ASP A 137 -9.10 -12.71 25.09
C ASP A 137 -8.84 -13.93 25.97
N LYS A 138 -8.06 -14.91 25.49
CA LYS A 138 -7.62 -16.05 26.31
C LYS A 138 -6.76 -15.64 27.50
N LEU A 139 -5.96 -14.58 27.38
CA LEU A 139 -5.15 -14.07 28.50
C LEU A 139 -6.02 -13.39 29.56
N LYS A 140 -7.06 -12.64 29.15
CA LYS A 140 -8.00 -12.02 30.08
C LYS A 140 -8.74 -13.05 30.94
N ILE A 141 -9.09 -14.20 30.37
CA ILE A 141 -9.75 -15.29 31.10
C ILE A 141 -8.81 -15.88 32.15
N LYS A 142 -7.51 -15.99 31.87
CA LYS A 142 -6.51 -16.54 32.81
C LYS A 142 -6.10 -15.59 33.93
N ALA A 143 -6.35 -14.29 33.76
CA ALA A 143 -6.05 -13.26 34.75
C ALA A 143 -7.21 -13.00 35.72
N LYS A 144 -8.39 -13.58 35.46
CA LYS A 144 -9.52 -13.66 36.38
C LYS A 144 -9.45 -14.94 37.19
#